data_AF-A0A961GU78-F1
#
_entry.id   AF-A0A961GU78-F1
#
_cell.length_a   1.000
_cell.length_b   1.000
_cell.length_c   1.000
_cell.angle_alpha   90.00
_cell.angle_beta   90.00
_cell.angle_gamma   90.00
#
_symmetry.space_group_name_H-M   'P 1'
#
loop_
_entity.id
_entity.type
_entity.pdbx_description
1 polymer ?
#
loop_
_entity_poly.entity_id
_entity_poly.type
_entity_poly.pdbx_seq_one_letter_code
_entity_poly.pdbx_strand_id
1 'polypeptide(L)'
;MRERRPRPPVGLRSACLAALGALLAVAAVPGGQVLAQEPSGSTTTAPTTTTTSTSVPEDGSSGAEPGEGASQTTVPDTAPQDDFRDPAADPEPVPRESLVPPPIDLTSLEELLSTKRAEAVAAATAAADAANAEALANVADLQAALDDLTGRAESIEQTVRRARAGEREAAAGLERARDRRSELAVESYTLALSGSSPTHEASADLLVDSEAFERFVRTSEYSGAAWGALEQGVGRAEAELEDRSATTAEALAEQQRLDREIGRTQATLDAAIADAHRIAAEGEEMISVAAATGDDLAVDGLGPTILGETILSAEDLAAFSARRSGTAPSVDLLELAQLFVLEGTAEGVRADIAWAQSILETGNFGYRNSMVSTSDHNYAGIGACDSCSSGFRYDSPQMGVRAQMQLLHTYADDNLTSDDLAFPPAGRTPERSSVRGCCDTWMELSGVWATGPGYGVKILTIYNEMLAFAAQRQRDAKALEALLASQPPVAPETGQSTPR
;
A
#
# COMPACT_ATOMS: atom_id res chain seq x y z
N MET A 1 -43.89 0.46 -20.54
CA MET A 1 -42.77 1.42 -20.49
C MET A 1 -41.66 0.78 -19.67
N ARG A 2 -40.55 0.39 -20.29
CA ARG A 2 -39.34 -0.07 -19.61
C ARG A 2 -38.21 0.89 -20.00
N GLU A 3 -37.69 1.60 -19.03
CA GLU A 3 -36.61 2.58 -19.20
C GLU A 3 -35.33 1.88 -19.67
N ARG A 4 -34.77 2.38 -20.77
CA ARG A 4 -33.43 2.02 -21.23
C ARG A 4 -32.42 2.70 -20.32
N ARG A 5 -31.59 1.93 -19.62
CA ARG A 5 -30.39 2.48 -18.97
C ARG A 5 -29.40 2.98 -20.04
N PRO A 6 -28.74 4.13 -19.83
CA PRO A 6 -27.79 4.67 -20.80
C PRO A 6 -26.49 3.84 -20.82
N ARG A 7 -25.91 3.66 -22.00
CA ARG A 7 -24.56 3.11 -22.18
C ARG A 7 -23.51 4.14 -21.72
N PRO A 8 -22.41 3.73 -21.05
CA PRO A 8 -21.33 4.65 -20.72
C PRO A 8 -20.60 5.11 -22.00
N PRO A 9 -20.02 6.32 -22.02
CA PRO A 9 -19.39 6.88 -23.20
C PRO A 9 -18.03 6.22 -23.49
N VAL A 10 -17.79 5.93 -24.77
CA VAL A 10 -16.59 5.28 -25.35
C VAL A 10 -15.35 6.21 -25.33
N GLY A 11 -15.33 7.24 -24.47
CA GLY A 11 -14.32 8.31 -24.51
C GLY A 11 -13.13 8.18 -23.55
N LEU A 12 -13.18 7.28 -22.56
CA LEU A 12 -12.15 7.21 -21.51
C LEU A 12 -10.89 6.39 -21.89
N ARG A 13 -10.97 5.56 -22.95
CA ARG A 13 -9.85 4.74 -23.43
C ARG A 13 -8.68 5.55 -24.00
N SER A 14 -8.94 6.74 -24.56
CA SER A 14 -7.87 7.59 -25.14
C SER A 14 -7.07 8.39 -24.12
N ALA A 15 -7.62 8.67 -22.93
CA ALA A 15 -6.93 9.48 -21.93
C ALA A 15 -5.87 8.68 -21.15
N CYS A 16 -6.12 7.39 -20.87
CA CYS A 16 -5.12 6.49 -20.24
C CYS A 16 -3.94 6.17 -21.17
N LEU A 17 -4.18 5.98 -22.48
CA LEU A 17 -3.12 5.74 -23.46
C LEU A 17 -2.19 6.95 -23.66
N ALA A 18 -2.70 8.17 -23.51
CA ALA A 18 -1.89 9.39 -23.59
C ALA A 18 -0.98 9.59 -22.38
N ALA A 19 -1.41 9.15 -21.19
CA ALA A 19 -0.60 9.20 -19.96
C ALA A 19 0.55 8.17 -19.98
N LEU A 20 0.31 6.97 -20.52
CA LEU A 20 1.35 5.95 -20.72
C LEU A 20 2.43 6.37 -21.73
N GLY A 21 2.06 7.11 -22.78
CA GLY A 21 3.01 7.64 -23.75
C GLY A 21 3.97 8.69 -23.17
N ALA A 22 3.55 9.41 -22.12
CA ALA A 22 4.40 10.37 -21.43
C ALA A 22 5.42 9.68 -20.49
N LEU A 23 5.03 8.59 -19.83
CA LEU A 23 5.94 7.78 -19.00
C LEU A 23 7.03 7.06 -19.83
N LEU A 24 6.67 6.52 -20.99
CA LEU A 24 7.66 5.91 -21.91
C LEU A 24 8.63 6.91 -22.55
N ALA A 25 8.23 8.18 -22.67
CA ALA A 25 9.08 9.23 -23.23
C ALA A 25 10.11 9.79 -22.24
N VAL A 26 9.84 9.73 -20.93
CA VAL A 26 10.78 10.20 -19.89
C VAL A 26 11.93 9.22 -19.68
N ALA A 27 11.73 7.92 -19.93
CA ALA A 27 12.77 6.90 -19.81
C ALA A 27 13.80 6.89 -20.97
N ALA A 28 13.67 7.77 -21.97
CA ALA A 28 14.50 7.77 -23.17
C ALA A 28 15.23 9.11 -23.42
N VAL A 29 15.92 9.65 -22.42
CA VAL A 29 16.92 10.72 -22.65
C VAL A 29 18.18 10.47 -21.81
N PRO A 30 19.27 9.95 -22.39
CA PRO A 30 20.58 10.02 -21.77
C PRO A 30 21.28 11.32 -22.18
N GLY A 31 21.63 12.15 -21.20
CA GLY A 31 22.72 13.11 -21.30
C GLY A 31 22.43 14.48 -21.95
N GLY A 32 22.36 15.50 -21.09
CA GLY A 32 23.00 16.81 -21.28
C GLY A 32 22.50 17.72 -22.40
N GLN A 33 21.63 18.67 -22.05
CA GLN A 33 21.86 20.09 -22.40
C GLN A 33 20.97 21.02 -21.56
N VAL A 34 21.64 21.95 -20.86
CA VAL A 34 21.04 23.11 -20.19
C VAL A 34 20.49 24.06 -21.25
N LEU A 35 19.18 24.30 -21.25
CA LEU A 35 18.60 25.47 -21.91
C LEU A 35 17.63 26.17 -20.97
N ALA A 36 18.05 27.37 -20.56
CA ALA A 36 17.25 28.34 -19.85
C ALA A 36 16.13 28.86 -20.76
N GLN A 37 14.89 28.78 -20.28
CA GLN A 37 13.78 29.61 -20.76
C GLN A 37 12.94 30.07 -19.57
N GLU A 38 12.89 31.39 -19.39
CA GLU A 38 12.00 32.05 -18.44
C GLU A 38 10.53 31.91 -18.87
N PRO A 39 9.58 31.79 -17.94
CA PRO A 39 8.18 31.98 -18.25
C PRO A 39 7.76 33.45 -18.03
N SER A 40 7.37 34.08 -19.14
CA SER A 40 6.55 35.29 -19.16
C SER A 40 5.18 35.02 -18.54
N GLY A 41 4.69 35.98 -17.73
CA GLY A 41 3.45 35.85 -16.99
C GLY A 41 2.17 35.89 -17.83
N SER A 42 1.10 35.34 -17.25
CA SER A 42 -0.25 35.86 -17.42
C SER A 42 -1.14 35.41 -16.27
N THR A 43 -1.63 36.40 -15.54
CA THR A 43 -2.71 36.40 -14.57
C THR A 43 -3.96 35.71 -15.10
N THR A 44 -4.62 34.85 -14.30
CA THR A 44 -6.08 34.69 -14.32
C THR A 44 -6.58 34.24 -12.94
N THR A 45 -7.60 34.97 -12.50
CA THR A 45 -8.36 34.97 -11.25
C THR A 45 -8.98 33.64 -10.81
N ALA A 46 -8.88 33.35 -9.51
CA ALA A 46 -9.68 32.34 -8.80
C ALA A 46 -11.04 32.92 -8.34
N PRO A 47 -12.13 32.14 -8.35
CA PRO A 47 -13.37 32.52 -7.68
C PRO A 47 -13.39 32.03 -6.21
N THR A 48 -13.76 32.96 -5.33
CA THR A 48 -14.03 32.76 -3.91
C THR A 48 -15.33 31.98 -3.70
N THR A 49 -15.30 30.89 -2.94
CA THR A 49 -16.52 30.28 -2.36
C THR A 49 -16.45 30.31 -0.83
N THR A 50 -17.19 31.27 -0.28
CA THR A 50 -17.59 31.35 1.12
C THR A 50 -18.46 30.15 1.49
N THR A 51 -18.10 29.40 2.53
CA THR A 51 -19.03 28.44 3.15
C THR A 51 -19.21 28.79 4.63
N THR A 52 -20.44 29.13 4.96
CA THR A 52 -20.93 29.58 6.26
C THR A 52 -21.05 28.40 7.22
N SER A 53 -20.47 28.55 8.40
CA SER A 53 -20.62 27.65 9.54
C SER A 53 -22.02 27.79 10.14
N THR A 54 -22.76 26.69 10.31
CA THR A 54 -24.01 26.65 11.08
C THR A 54 -23.91 25.55 12.12
N SER A 55 -23.78 25.97 13.37
CA SER A 55 -23.86 25.16 14.59
C SER A 55 -25.31 25.00 15.02
N VAL A 56 -25.74 23.77 15.29
CA VAL A 56 -27.00 23.43 15.96
C VAL A 56 -26.65 22.87 17.35
N PRO A 57 -27.36 23.27 18.43
CA PRO A 57 -27.11 22.75 19.77
C PRO A 57 -27.95 21.50 20.05
N GLU A 58 -27.40 20.56 20.82
CA GLU A 58 -28.17 19.52 21.51
C GLU A 58 -28.10 19.73 23.01
N ASP A 59 -29.27 19.68 23.64
CA ASP A 59 -29.53 19.85 25.06
C ASP A 59 -30.22 18.56 25.55
N GLY A 60 -29.83 18.06 26.74
CA GLY A 60 -30.77 17.33 27.61
C GLY A 60 -30.58 15.82 27.85
N SER A 61 -29.80 15.50 28.89
CA SER A 61 -30.18 14.72 30.09
C SER A 61 -30.80 13.30 29.97
N SER A 62 -30.15 12.30 30.59
CA SER A 62 -30.62 11.66 31.84
C SER A 62 -29.71 10.49 32.26
N GLY A 63 -29.50 10.32 33.57
CA GLY A 63 -28.65 9.29 34.14
C GLY A 63 -29.39 8.03 34.60
N ALA A 64 -28.62 6.97 34.88
CA ALA A 64 -28.90 5.93 35.87
C ALA A 64 -27.66 5.01 36.04
N GLU A 65 -27.20 4.83 37.27
CA GLU A 65 -26.41 3.68 37.76
C GLU A 65 -27.36 2.67 38.47
N PRO A 66 -26.88 1.53 39.03
CA PRO A 66 -26.02 0.47 38.49
C PRO A 66 -26.67 -0.93 38.66
N GLY A 67 -26.07 -2.00 38.11
CA GLY A 67 -26.53 -3.37 38.34
C GLY A 67 -25.49 -4.44 38.03
N GLU A 68 -25.08 -5.18 39.07
CA GLU A 68 -24.27 -6.39 39.04
C GLU A 68 -24.96 -7.55 38.30
N GLY A 69 -24.18 -8.48 37.73
CA GLY A 69 -24.70 -9.79 37.30
C GLY A 69 -23.84 -10.53 36.28
N ALA A 70 -23.06 -11.50 36.76
CA ALA A 70 -22.14 -12.32 36.01
C ALA A 70 -22.78 -13.23 34.93
N SER A 71 -22.04 -13.53 33.87
CA SER A 71 -21.78 -14.91 33.44
C SER A 71 -20.63 -15.00 32.42
N GLN A 72 -19.66 -15.81 32.78
CA GLN A 72 -18.45 -16.15 32.05
C GLN A 72 -18.78 -17.06 30.86
N THR A 73 -18.07 -16.89 29.74
CA THR A 73 -17.76 -17.99 28.82
C THR A 73 -16.35 -17.75 28.28
N THR A 74 -15.42 -18.55 28.78
CA THR A 74 -13.98 -18.59 28.50
C THR A 74 -13.65 -19.42 27.26
N VAL A 75 -12.75 -18.91 26.39
CA VAL A 75 -11.84 -19.67 25.49
C VAL A 75 -10.55 -18.83 25.36
N PRO A 76 -9.33 -19.42 25.37
CA PRO A 76 -8.18 -18.83 26.06
C PRO A 76 -7.32 -17.92 25.17
N ASP A 77 -6.96 -16.79 25.76
CA ASP A 77 -5.83 -15.95 25.42
C ASP A 77 -4.65 -16.40 26.28
N THR A 78 -3.51 -16.74 25.67
CA THR A 78 -2.25 -16.99 26.38
C THR A 78 -1.09 -16.97 25.39
N ALA A 79 -0.58 -15.76 25.11
CA ALA A 79 0.84 -15.59 24.86
C ALA A 79 1.53 -15.40 26.24
N PRO A 80 2.66 -16.06 26.54
CA PRO A 80 3.25 -16.02 27.88
C PRO A 80 3.83 -14.63 28.17
N GLN A 81 3.29 -13.96 29.19
CA GLN A 81 4.02 -12.92 29.90
C GLN A 81 4.97 -13.61 30.86
N ASP A 82 6.26 -13.67 30.51
CA ASP A 82 7.31 -14.15 31.41
C ASP A 82 8.01 -12.96 32.09
N ASP A 83 8.16 -13.13 33.41
CA ASP A 83 8.68 -12.24 34.45
C ASP A 83 9.77 -11.24 34.01
N PHE A 84 9.44 -9.94 34.09
CA PHE A 84 10.42 -8.87 34.26
C PHE A 84 10.99 -8.94 35.68
N ARG A 85 12.25 -9.37 35.80
CA ARG A 85 12.99 -9.34 37.06
C ARG A 85 13.92 -8.13 37.10
N ASP A 86 13.71 -7.32 38.12
CA ASP A 86 14.46 -6.12 38.55
C ASP A 86 15.99 -6.36 38.63
N PRO A 87 16.86 -5.59 37.92
CA PRO A 87 18.28 -5.59 38.17
C PRO A 87 18.71 -4.39 39.03
N ALA A 88 19.58 -4.70 40.00
CA ALA A 88 20.10 -3.79 40.99
C ALA A 88 21.00 -2.66 40.43
N ALA A 89 20.91 -1.50 41.10
CA ALA A 89 21.88 -0.41 41.26
C ALA A 89 22.61 0.15 40.01
N ASP A 90 22.31 1.41 39.70
CA ASP A 90 22.98 2.24 38.69
C ASP A 90 24.53 2.28 38.88
N PRO A 91 25.33 2.04 37.83
CA PRO A 91 26.77 2.31 37.87
C PRO A 91 27.06 3.81 37.80
N GLU A 92 28.13 4.25 38.48
CA GLU A 92 28.55 5.67 38.57
C GLU A 92 28.86 6.32 37.20
N PRO A 93 28.65 7.64 37.06
CA PRO A 93 28.83 8.35 35.79
C PRO A 93 30.30 8.46 35.36
N VAL A 94 30.54 8.21 34.07
CA VAL A 94 31.86 8.31 33.41
C VAL A 94 32.32 9.78 33.32
N PRO A 95 33.61 10.12 33.55
CA PRO A 95 34.12 11.49 33.47
C PRO A 95 34.02 12.10 32.06
N ARG A 96 33.50 13.33 31.97
CA ARG A 96 33.18 14.08 30.72
C ARG A 96 34.37 14.42 29.80
N GLU A 97 35.61 14.21 30.24
CA GLU A 97 36.81 14.71 29.55
C GLU A 97 37.39 13.75 28.51
N SER A 98 36.84 12.54 28.36
CA SER A 98 37.32 11.51 27.42
C SER A 98 36.61 11.50 26.05
N LEU A 99 35.84 12.54 25.72
CA LEU A 99 34.89 12.54 24.59
C LEU A 99 35.16 13.59 23.50
N VAL A 100 36.38 14.15 23.40
CA VAL A 100 36.69 15.15 22.35
C VAL A 100 37.45 14.48 21.20
N PRO A 101 36.82 14.25 20.04
CA PRO A 101 37.47 13.64 18.88
C PRO A 101 38.50 14.60 18.24
N PRO A 102 39.53 14.05 17.56
CA PRO A 102 40.57 14.85 16.91
C PRO A 102 40.02 15.70 15.73
N PRO A 103 40.65 16.85 15.42
CA PRO A 103 40.24 17.70 14.31
C PRO A 103 40.53 17.07 12.94
N ILE A 104 39.55 17.12 12.04
CA ILE A 104 39.55 16.50 10.70
C ILE A 104 40.31 17.39 9.68
N ASP A 105 41.07 16.77 8.77
CA ASP A 105 41.71 17.42 7.60
C ASP A 105 40.67 17.69 6.49
N LEU A 106 40.33 18.97 6.29
CA LEU A 106 39.16 19.41 5.51
C LEU A 106 39.33 19.28 3.99
N THR A 107 40.54 19.40 3.44
CA THR A 107 40.76 19.36 1.98
C THR A 107 40.68 17.95 1.38
N SER A 108 41.29 16.98 2.06
CA SER A 108 41.20 15.56 1.69
C SER A 108 39.77 15.03 1.86
N LEU A 109 39.04 15.60 2.82
CA LEU A 109 37.63 15.32 3.09
C LEU A 109 36.74 15.81 1.94
N GLU A 110 36.88 17.05 1.46
CA GLU A 110 36.05 17.61 0.38
C GLU A 110 36.14 16.80 -0.94
N GLU A 111 37.33 16.36 -1.34
CA GLU A 111 37.52 15.56 -2.58
C GLU A 111 36.92 14.16 -2.44
N LEU A 112 37.11 13.52 -1.28
CA LEU A 112 36.54 12.21 -0.96
C LEU A 112 35.01 12.28 -0.90
N LEU A 113 34.45 13.30 -0.26
CA LEU A 113 33.01 13.56 -0.18
C LEU A 113 32.39 13.78 -1.56
N SER A 114 33.07 14.51 -2.46
CA SER A 114 32.58 14.72 -3.82
C SER A 114 32.50 13.42 -4.63
N THR A 115 33.48 12.53 -4.47
CA THR A 115 33.52 11.22 -5.14
C THR A 115 32.46 10.29 -4.57
N LYS A 116 32.34 10.23 -3.23
CA LYS A 116 31.34 9.40 -2.55
C LYS A 116 29.91 9.86 -2.81
N ARG A 117 29.67 11.17 -2.95
CA ARG A 117 28.39 11.71 -3.41
C ARG A 117 28.04 11.22 -4.81
N ALA A 118 29.00 11.24 -5.74
CA ALA A 118 28.76 10.75 -7.11
C ALA A 118 28.44 9.24 -7.12
N GLU A 119 29.16 8.44 -6.32
CA GLU A 119 28.90 7.01 -6.15
C GLU A 119 27.52 6.75 -5.52
N ALA A 120 27.15 7.49 -4.47
CA ALA A 120 25.86 7.37 -3.80
C ALA A 120 24.69 7.74 -4.71
N VAL A 121 24.81 8.82 -5.48
CA VAL A 121 23.80 9.21 -6.49
C VAL A 121 23.68 8.14 -7.57
N ALA A 122 24.79 7.58 -8.04
CA ALA A 122 24.78 6.50 -9.02
C ALA A 122 24.10 5.24 -8.49
N ALA A 123 24.39 4.86 -7.24
CA ALA A 123 23.76 3.71 -6.58
C ALA A 123 22.26 3.92 -6.34
N ALA A 124 21.86 5.09 -5.84
CA ALA A 124 20.45 5.45 -5.65
C ALA A 124 19.68 5.46 -6.98
N THR A 125 20.31 5.99 -8.04
CA THR A 125 19.73 5.97 -9.40
C THR A 125 19.53 4.54 -9.88
N ALA A 126 20.55 3.68 -9.75
CA ALA A 126 20.45 2.29 -10.16
C ALA A 126 19.37 1.51 -9.37
N ALA A 127 19.24 1.76 -8.07
CA ALA A 127 18.21 1.15 -7.23
C ALA A 127 16.80 1.63 -7.62
N ALA A 128 16.62 2.94 -7.82
CA ALA A 128 15.36 3.52 -8.28
C ALA A 128 14.95 2.98 -9.67
N ASP A 129 15.90 2.90 -10.60
CA ASP A 129 15.67 2.35 -11.95
C ASP A 129 15.26 0.87 -11.89
N ALA A 130 15.91 0.07 -11.05
CA ALA A 130 15.57 -1.35 -10.88
C ALA A 130 14.15 -1.54 -10.31
N ALA A 131 13.81 -0.81 -9.24
CA ALA A 131 12.48 -0.87 -8.63
C ALA A 131 11.38 -0.39 -9.59
N ASN A 132 11.63 0.69 -10.33
CA ASN A 132 10.70 1.21 -11.33
C ASN A 132 10.53 0.22 -12.50
N ALA A 133 11.60 -0.44 -12.94
CA ALA A 133 11.54 -1.46 -14.00
C ALA A 133 10.68 -2.66 -13.58
N GLU A 134 10.81 -3.13 -12.34
CA GLU A 134 9.98 -4.22 -11.81
C GLU A 134 8.49 -3.82 -11.73
N ALA A 135 8.20 -2.62 -11.21
CA ALA A 135 6.83 -2.11 -11.14
C ALA A 135 6.18 -1.96 -12.53
N LEU A 136 6.92 -1.44 -13.51
CA LEU A 136 6.45 -1.31 -14.89
C LEU A 136 6.27 -2.66 -15.59
N ALA A 137 7.09 -3.67 -15.27
CA ALA A 137 6.91 -5.03 -15.77
C ALA A 137 5.58 -5.63 -15.27
N ASN A 138 5.27 -5.48 -13.98
CA ASN A 138 4.00 -5.92 -13.41
C ASN A 138 2.78 -5.23 -14.07
N VAL A 139 2.87 -3.92 -14.31
CA VAL A 139 1.83 -3.17 -15.05
C VAL A 139 1.66 -3.72 -16.47
N ALA A 140 2.76 -4.01 -17.17
CA ALA A 140 2.72 -4.57 -18.52
C ALA A 140 2.07 -5.97 -18.56
N ASP A 141 2.40 -6.84 -17.60
CA ASP A 141 1.83 -8.18 -17.49
C ASP A 141 0.32 -8.13 -17.21
N LEU A 142 -0.12 -7.26 -16.29
CA LEU A 142 -1.54 -7.05 -15.98
C LEU A 142 -2.31 -6.47 -17.17
N GLN A 143 -1.70 -5.55 -17.92
CA GLN A 143 -2.28 -4.99 -19.14
C GLN A 143 -2.45 -6.09 -20.21
N ALA A 144 -1.44 -6.94 -20.42
CA ALA A 144 -1.52 -8.05 -21.36
C ALA A 144 -2.61 -9.07 -20.96
N ALA A 145 -2.75 -9.36 -19.67
CA ALA A 145 -3.82 -10.22 -19.15
C ALA A 145 -5.21 -9.61 -19.39
N LEU A 146 -5.36 -8.30 -19.19
CA LEU A 146 -6.61 -7.58 -19.45
C LEU A 146 -6.98 -7.60 -20.94
N ASP A 147 -5.99 -7.46 -21.83
CA ASP A 147 -6.19 -7.54 -23.28
C ASP A 147 -6.62 -8.94 -23.72
N ASP A 148 -6.02 -10.02 -23.18
CA ASP A 148 -6.46 -11.41 -23.42
C ASP A 148 -7.91 -11.63 -22.97
N LEU A 149 -8.24 -11.22 -21.74
CA LEU A 149 -9.59 -11.34 -21.21
C LEU A 149 -10.61 -10.58 -22.06
N THR A 150 -10.25 -9.39 -22.52
CA THR A 150 -11.09 -8.58 -23.41
C THR A 150 -11.29 -9.30 -24.76
N GLY A 151 -10.24 -9.86 -25.35
CA GLY A 151 -10.35 -10.64 -26.59
C GLY A 151 -11.23 -11.89 -26.43
N ARG A 152 -11.13 -12.58 -25.30
CA ARG A 152 -12.01 -13.71 -24.95
C ARG A 152 -13.45 -13.27 -24.77
N ALA A 153 -13.69 -12.11 -24.16
CA ALA A 153 -15.03 -11.53 -24.01
C ALA A 153 -15.68 -11.16 -25.35
N GLU A 154 -14.90 -10.67 -26.32
CA GLU A 154 -15.40 -10.43 -27.68
C GLU A 154 -15.79 -11.74 -28.38
N SER A 155 -15.00 -12.80 -28.20
CA SER A 155 -15.29 -14.13 -28.73
C SER A 155 -16.55 -14.74 -28.11
N ILE A 156 -16.75 -14.61 -26.79
CA ILE A 156 -17.97 -15.09 -26.14
C ILE A 156 -19.19 -14.28 -26.58
N GLU A 157 -19.05 -12.97 -26.83
CA GLU A 157 -20.15 -12.14 -27.32
C GLU A 157 -20.65 -12.66 -28.69
N GLN A 158 -19.74 -13.06 -29.59
CA GLN A 158 -20.12 -13.70 -30.85
C GLN A 158 -20.84 -15.03 -30.63
N THR A 159 -20.40 -15.83 -29.66
CA THR A 159 -21.04 -17.10 -29.30
C THR A 159 -22.46 -16.87 -28.78
N VAL A 160 -22.65 -15.90 -27.88
CA VAL A 160 -23.98 -15.49 -27.39
C VAL A 160 -24.88 -15.04 -28.55
N ARG A 161 -24.36 -14.26 -29.51
CA ARG A 161 -25.13 -13.82 -30.69
C ARG A 161 -25.59 -15.01 -31.54
N ARG A 162 -24.73 -16.01 -31.76
CA ARG A 162 -25.07 -17.24 -32.51
C ARG A 162 -26.09 -18.10 -31.77
N ALA A 163 -25.90 -18.32 -30.46
CA ALA A 163 -26.81 -19.10 -29.62
C ALA A 163 -28.22 -18.50 -29.62
N ARG A 164 -28.34 -17.17 -29.40
CA ARG A 164 -29.62 -16.45 -29.47
C ARG A 164 -30.27 -16.47 -30.85
N ALA A 165 -29.49 -16.57 -31.93
CA ALA A 165 -30.05 -16.74 -33.27
C ALA A 165 -30.66 -18.14 -33.43
N GLY A 166 -29.93 -19.19 -33.01
CA GLY A 166 -30.42 -20.57 -33.05
C GLY A 166 -31.64 -20.78 -32.16
N GLU A 167 -31.69 -20.19 -30.98
CA GLU A 167 -32.86 -20.23 -30.09
C GLU A 167 -34.10 -19.60 -30.73
N ARG A 168 -33.95 -18.46 -31.42
CA ARG A 168 -35.05 -17.82 -32.17
C ARG A 168 -35.53 -18.68 -33.34
N GLU A 169 -34.62 -19.34 -34.03
CA GLU A 169 -34.96 -20.25 -35.13
C GLU A 169 -35.70 -21.49 -34.62
N ALA A 170 -35.25 -22.10 -33.52
CA ALA A 170 -35.93 -23.22 -32.87
C ALA A 170 -37.34 -22.82 -32.37
N ALA A 171 -37.48 -21.64 -31.78
CA ALA A 171 -38.78 -21.10 -31.37
C ALA A 171 -39.75 -20.95 -32.55
N ALA A 172 -39.28 -20.42 -33.69
CA ALA A 172 -40.07 -20.32 -34.91
C ALA A 172 -40.36 -21.70 -35.55
N GLY A 173 -39.46 -22.67 -35.39
CA GLY A 173 -39.68 -24.08 -35.77
C GLY A 173 -40.83 -24.70 -34.97
N LEU A 174 -40.83 -24.50 -33.65
CA LEU A 174 -41.88 -24.97 -32.76
C LEU A 174 -43.24 -24.34 -33.07
N GLU A 175 -43.28 -23.03 -33.35
CA GLU A 175 -44.51 -22.35 -33.77
C GLU A 175 -45.08 -22.96 -35.05
N ARG A 176 -44.24 -23.15 -36.08
CA ARG A 176 -44.66 -23.82 -37.33
C ARG A 176 -45.15 -25.26 -37.11
N ALA A 177 -44.52 -26.02 -36.21
CA ALA A 177 -44.96 -27.37 -35.89
C ALA A 177 -46.34 -27.37 -35.21
N ARG A 178 -46.59 -26.42 -34.30
CA ARG A 178 -47.89 -26.24 -33.63
C ARG A 178 -48.98 -25.76 -34.57
N ASP A 179 -48.65 -24.86 -35.50
CA ASP A 179 -49.56 -24.38 -36.54
C ASP A 179 -49.97 -25.52 -37.46
N ARG A 180 -49.00 -26.31 -37.94
CA ARG A 180 -49.27 -27.47 -38.80
C ARG A 180 -50.14 -28.52 -38.10
N ARG A 181 -49.90 -28.74 -36.80
CA ARG A 181 -50.76 -29.60 -35.98
C ARG A 181 -52.20 -29.06 -35.92
N SER A 182 -52.35 -27.74 -35.79
CA SER A 182 -53.67 -27.08 -35.73
C SER A 182 -54.39 -27.09 -37.09
N GLU A 183 -53.68 -26.90 -38.19
CA GLU A 183 -54.22 -27.03 -39.56
C GLU A 183 -54.79 -28.42 -39.80
N LEU A 184 -54.03 -29.49 -39.48
CA LEU A 184 -54.51 -30.86 -39.63
C LEU A 184 -55.70 -31.16 -38.71
N ALA A 185 -55.76 -30.53 -37.53
CA ALA A 185 -56.92 -30.59 -36.64
C ALA A 185 -58.20 -30.09 -37.33
N VAL A 186 -58.09 -28.93 -37.97
CA VAL A 186 -59.21 -28.31 -38.69
C VAL A 186 -59.57 -29.11 -39.95
N GLU A 187 -58.58 -29.57 -40.73
CA GLU A 187 -58.81 -30.40 -41.91
C GLU A 187 -59.50 -31.72 -41.55
N SER A 188 -59.01 -32.44 -40.54
CA SER A 188 -59.61 -33.71 -40.09
C SER A 188 -61.04 -33.53 -39.57
N TYR A 189 -61.32 -32.46 -38.82
CA TYR A 189 -62.66 -32.11 -38.37
C TYR A 189 -63.61 -31.78 -39.54
N THR A 190 -63.12 -31.04 -40.54
CA THR A 190 -63.90 -30.65 -41.73
C THR A 190 -64.19 -31.86 -42.65
N LEU A 191 -63.23 -32.78 -42.79
CA LEU A 191 -63.41 -34.06 -43.49
C LEU A 191 -64.45 -34.94 -42.80
N ALA A 192 -64.42 -35.02 -41.47
CA ALA A 192 -65.42 -35.75 -40.69
C ALA A 192 -66.84 -35.19 -40.91
N LEU A 193 -66.99 -33.86 -40.99
CA LEU A 193 -68.27 -33.20 -41.27
C LEU A 193 -68.74 -33.31 -42.72
N SER A 194 -67.82 -33.30 -43.69
CA SER A 194 -68.16 -33.39 -45.14
C SER A 194 -68.43 -34.82 -45.62
N GLY A 195 -67.94 -35.84 -44.90
CA GLY A 195 -68.33 -37.24 -45.08
C GLY A 195 -69.61 -37.63 -44.33
N SER A 196 -70.20 -36.71 -43.56
CA SER A 196 -71.40 -36.96 -42.75
C SER A 196 -72.12 -35.64 -42.47
N SER A 197 -73.02 -35.23 -43.37
CA SER A 197 -74.25 -34.60 -42.87
C SER A 197 -75.21 -35.73 -42.54
N PRO A 198 -75.47 -35.93 -41.24
CA PRO A 198 -76.86 -36.10 -40.89
C PRO A 198 -77.18 -35.18 -39.72
N THR A 199 -78.23 -34.36 -39.90
CA THR A 199 -79.18 -34.17 -38.81
C THR A 199 -79.39 -35.52 -38.13
N HIS A 200 -79.32 -35.54 -36.79
CA HIS A 200 -79.34 -36.61 -35.78
C HIS A 200 -80.02 -38.00 -36.04
N GLU A 201 -80.56 -38.29 -37.22
CA GLU A 201 -81.48 -39.39 -37.53
C GLU A 201 -80.95 -40.44 -38.54
N ALA A 202 -79.84 -40.22 -39.27
CA ALA A 202 -79.41 -41.13 -40.34
C ALA A 202 -78.12 -41.94 -40.04
N SER A 203 -77.84 -42.23 -38.77
CA SER A 203 -76.61 -42.94 -38.36
C SER A 203 -76.65 -44.47 -38.55
N ALA A 204 -77.81 -45.05 -38.88
CA ALA A 204 -77.99 -46.51 -38.89
C ALA A 204 -77.68 -47.17 -40.25
N ASP A 205 -77.78 -46.44 -41.37
CA ASP A 205 -77.59 -47.01 -42.73
C ASP A 205 -76.16 -46.90 -43.27
N LEU A 206 -75.26 -46.19 -42.58
CA LEU A 206 -73.85 -46.02 -43.02
C LEU A 206 -72.98 -47.28 -42.80
N LEU A 207 -73.53 -48.33 -42.18
CA LEU A 207 -72.84 -49.59 -41.90
C LEU A 207 -72.92 -50.62 -43.03
N VAL A 208 -73.59 -50.32 -44.14
CA VAL A 208 -73.77 -51.25 -45.27
C VAL A 208 -73.00 -50.83 -46.53
N ASP A 209 -72.47 -49.61 -46.60
CA ASP A 209 -71.55 -49.20 -47.68
C ASP A 209 -70.08 -49.42 -47.28
N SER A 210 -69.56 -50.55 -47.74
CA SER A 210 -68.17 -50.99 -47.54
C SER A 210 -67.14 -49.92 -47.94
N GLU A 211 -67.43 -49.04 -48.91
CA GLU A 211 -66.48 -48.00 -49.32
C GLU A 211 -66.49 -46.78 -48.41
N ALA A 212 -67.64 -46.41 -47.84
CA ALA A 212 -67.76 -45.28 -46.91
C ALA A 212 -67.19 -45.64 -45.53
N PHE A 213 -67.46 -46.87 -45.06
CA PHE A 213 -66.86 -47.41 -43.84
C PHE A 213 -65.34 -47.59 -43.99
N GLU A 214 -64.86 -48.14 -45.11
CA GLU A 214 -63.41 -48.18 -45.37
C GLU A 214 -62.79 -46.80 -45.54
N ARG A 215 -63.51 -45.79 -46.08
CA ARG A 215 -63.02 -44.41 -46.14
C ARG A 215 -62.90 -43.80 -44.75
N PHE A 216 -63.89 -44.01 -43.88
CA PHE A 216 -63.88 -43.56 -42.49
C PHE A 216 -62.78 -44.26 -41.66
N VAL A 217 -62.61 -45.58 -41.84
CA VAL A 217 -61.55 -46.35 -41.18
C VAL A 217 -60.18 -45.92 -41.70
N ARG A 218 -59.99 -45.76 -43.03
CA ARG A 218 -58.75 -45.20 -43.59
C ARG A 218 -58.50 -43.78 -43.11
N THR A 219 -59.48 -42.89 -43.08
CA THR A 219 -59.27 -41.54 -42.56
C THR A 219 -59.01 -41.55 -41.06
N SER A 220 -59.52 -42.51 -40.28
CA SER A 220 -59.24 -42.64 -38.83
C SER A 220 -57.87 -43.24 -38.49
N GLU A 221 -57.37 -44.25 -39.23
CA GLU A 221 -56.04 -44.82 -39.04
C GLU A 221 -54.94 -43.94 -39.65
N TYR A 222 -55.19 -43.39 -40.85
CA TYR A 222 -54.27 -42.47 -41.52
C TYR A 222 -54.20 -41.13 -40.77
N SER A 223 -55.30 -40.68 -40.16
CA SER A 223 -55.25 -39.55 -39.23
C SER A 223 -54.52 -39.91 -37.95
N GLY A 224 -54.74 -41.07 -37.32
CA GLY A 224 -54.00 -41.47 -36.10
C GLY A 224 -52.48 -41.52 -36.29
N ALA A 225 -52.01 -42.11 -37.39
CA ALA A 225 -50.58 -42.14 -37.73
C ALA A 225 -50.03 -40.74 -38.08
N ALA A 226 -50.77 -39.94 -38.85
CA ALA A 226 -50.38 -38.56 -39.18
C ALA A 226 -50.36 -37.65 -37.94
N TRP A 227 -51.32 -37.82 -37.03
CA TRP A 227 -51.40 -37.15 -35.74
C TRP A 227 -50.24 -37.53 -34.84
N GLY A 228 -49.96 -38.82 -34.68
CA GLY A 228 -48.80 -39.28 -33.89
C GLY A 228 -47.47 -38.75 -34.45
N ALA A 229 -47.32 -38.68 -35.77
CA ALA A 229 -46.14 -38.10 -36.41
C ALA A 229 -46.01 -36.58 -36.15
N LEU A 230 -47.12 -35.84 -36.11
CA LEU A 230 -47.14 -34.41 -35.78
C LEU A 230 -46.86 -34.15 -34.30
N GLU A 231 -47.42 -34.95 -33.39
CA GLU A 231 -47.12 -34.85 -31.95
C GLU A 231 -45.64 -35.11 -31.68
N GLN A 232 -45.05 -36.15 -32.31
CA GLN A 232 -43.61 -36.37 -32.26
C GLN A 232 -42.81 -35.23 -32.90
N GLY A 233 -43.34 -34.60 -33.95
CA GLY A 233 -42.76 -33.40 -34.57
C GLY A 233 -42.71 -32.21 -33.61
N VAL A 234 -43.83 -31.92 -32.94
CA VAL A 234 -43.91 -30.87 -31.91
C VAL A 234 -42.99 -31.19 -30.74
N GLY A 235 -43.01 -32.42 -30.23
CA GLY A 235 -42.13 -32.83 -29.14
C GLY A 235 -40.63 -32.70 -29.47
N ARG A 236 -40.22 -33.03 -30.71
CA ARG A 236 -38.85 -32.79 -31.17
C ARG A 236 -38.50 -31.30 -31.23
N ALA A 237 -39.41 -30.45 -31.70
CA ALA A 237 -39.18 -29.01 -31.74
C ALA A 237 -39.15 -28.37 -30.33
N GLU A 238 -39.93 -28.88 -29.38
CA GLU A 238 -39.86 -28.47 -27.97
C GLU A 238 -38.52 -28.84 -27.35
N ALA A 239 -38.05 -30.07 -27.55
CA ALA A 239 -36.75 -30.52 -27.08
C ALA A 239 -35.59 -29.73 -27.71
N GLU A 240 -35.68 -29.39 -29.00
CA GLU A 240 -34.67 -28.54 -29.67
C GLU A 240 -34.66 -27.12 -29.08
N LEU A 241 -35.82 -26.52 -28.82
CA LEU A 241 -35.87 -25.21 -28.19
C LEU A 241 -35.26 -25.24 -26.78
N GLU A 242 -35.56 -26.27 -25.99
CA GLU A 242 -34.98 -26.43 -24.64
C GLU A 242 -33.44 -26.53 -24.68
N ASP A 243 -32.89 -27.35 -25.59
CA ASP A 243 -31.45 -27.48 -25.81
C ASP A 243 -30.79 -26.16 -26.25
N ARG A 244 -31.44 -25.43 -27.17
CA ARG A 244 -30.95 -24.11 -27.62
C ARG A 244 -31.01 -23.06 -26.50
N SER A 245 -32.07 -23.04 -25.71
CA SER A 245 -32.19 -22.15 -24.55
C SER A 245 -31.13 -22.46 -23.49
N ALA A 246 -30.82 -23.74 -23.24
CA ALA A 246 -29.72 -24.14 -22.37
C ALA A 246 -28.36 -23.65 -22.90
N THR A 247 -28.09 -23.83 -24.19
CA THR A 247 -26.86 -23.32 -24.84
C THR A 247 -26.72 -21.80 -24.72
N THR A 248 -27.82 -21.05 -24.92
CA THR A 248 -27.82 -19.59 -24.72
C THR A 248 -27.53 -19.22 -23.27
N ALA A 249 -28.10 -19.93 -22.30
CA ALA A 249 -27.89 -19.69 -20.88
C ALA A 249 -26.43 -19.91 -20.47
N GLU A 250 -25.80 -20.99 -20.95
CA GLU A 250 -24.38 -21.27 -20.72
C GLU A 250 -23.47 -20.18 -21.29
N ALA A 251 -23.71 -19.75 -22.54
CA ALA A 251 -22.92 -18.68 -23.15
C ALA A 251 -23.05 -17.34 -22.40
N LEU A 252 -24.25 -17.03 -21.87
CA LEU A 252 -24.47 -15.83 -21.05
C LEU A 252 -23.81 -15.92 -19.67
N ALA A 253 -23.80 -17.11 -19.06
CA ALA A 253 -23.11 -17.33 -17.79
C ALA A 253 -21.59 -17.13 -17.94
N GLU A 254 -21.01 -17.62 -19.03
CA GLU A 254 -19.60 -17.41 -19.34
C GLU A 254 -19.28 -15.94 -19.63
N GLN A 255 -20.16 -15.23 -20.34
CA GLN A 255 -20.04 -13.78 -20.54
C GLN A 255 -19.99 -13.04 -19.20
N GLN A 256 -20.92 -13.33 -18.27
CA GLN A 256 -20.94 -12.72 -16.94
C GLN A 256 -19.72 -13.11 -16.09
N ARG A 257 -19.11 -14.28 -16.34
CA ARG A 257 -17.88 -14.70 -15.67
C ARG A 257 -16.71 -13.84 -16.13
N LEU A 258 -16.53 -13.70 -17.46
CA LEU A 258 -15.48 -12.87 -18.06
C LEU A 258 -15.62 -11.39 -17.69
N ASP A 259 -16.83 -10.83 -17.71
CA ASP A 259 -17.06 -9.43 -17.31
C ASP A 259 -16.58 -9.15 -15.86
N ARG A 260 -16.83 -10.09 -14.94
CA ARG A 260 -16.35 -9.97 -13.55
C ARG A 260 -14.85 -10.13 -13.43
N GLU A 261 -14.24 -10.98 -14.25
CA GLU A 261 -12.79 -11.21 -14.28
C GLU A 261 -12.05 -9.98 -14.84
N ILE A 262 -12.58 -9.40 -15.92
CA ILE A 262 -12.12 -8.12 -16.48
C ILE A 262 -12.19 -7.03 -15.41
N GLY A 263 -13.32 -6.87 -14.74
CA GLY A 263 -13.48 -5.85 -13.71
C GLY A 263 -12.47 -5.97 -12.55
N ARG A 264 -12.16 -7.20 -12.10
CA ARG A 264 -11.13 -7.42 -11.07
C ARG A 264 -9.73 -7.13 -11.58
N THR A 265 -9.41 -7.57 -12.79
CA THR A 265 -8.09 -7.36 -13.42
C THR A 265 -7.85 -5.87 -13.65
N GLN A 266 -8.86 -5.14 -14.13
CA GLN A 266 -8.82 -3.69 -14.28
C GLN A 266 -8.52 -2.99 -12.96
N ALA A 267 -9.23 -3.33 -11.88
CA ALA A 267 -8.98 -2.74 -10.56
C ALA A 267 -7.56 -3.04 -10.04
N THR A 268 -7.04 -4.23 -10.33
CA THR A 268 -5.67 -4.63 -9.96
C THR A 268 -4.63 -3.84 -10.76
N LEU A 269 -4.86 -3.66 -12.06
CA LEU A 269 -4.03 -2.82 -12.94
C LEU A 269 -4.02 -1.36 -12.46
N ASP A 270 -5.18 -0.79 -12.15
CA ASP A 270 -5.29 0.59 -11.66
C ASP A 270 -4.49 0.79 -10.36
N ALA A 271 -4.54 -0.19 -9.44
CA ALA A 271 -3.74 -0.19 -8.22
C ALA A 271 -2.23 -0.32 -8.50
N ALA A 272 -1.84 -1.19 -9.44
CA ALA A 272 -0.44 -1.37 -9.83
C ALA A 272 0.14 -0.10 -10.49
N ILE A 273 -0.65 0.63 -11.29
CA ILE A 273 -0.25 1.91 -11.87
C ILE A 273 -0.03 2.96 -10.77
N ALA A 274 -0.94 3.05 -9.80
CA ALA A 274 -0.79 3.97 -8.67
C ALA A 274 0.46 3.63 -7.84
N ASP A 275 0.76 2.35 -7.65
CA ASP A 275 1.95 1.90 -6.94
C ASP A 275 3.25 2.21 -7.70
N ALA A 276 3.27 2.00 -9.02
CA ALA A 276 4.40 2.38 -9.87
C ALA A 276 4.69 3.89 -9.79
N HIS A 277 3.65 4.74 -9.77
CA HIS A 277 3.84 6.18 -9.58
C HIS A 277 4.43 6.53 -8.21
N ARG A 278 4.01 5.83 -7.15
CA ARG A 278 4.56 6.00 -5.80
C ARG A 278 6.04 5.60 -5.76
N ILE A 279 6.39 4.44 -6.33
CA ILE A 279 7.77 3.95 -6.42
C ILE A 279 8.65 4.93 -7.19
N ALA A 280 8.16 5.48 -8.31
CA ALA A 280 8.89 6.49 -9.07
C ALA A 280 9.17 7.76 -8.24
N ALA A 281 8.17 8.26 -7.50
CA ALA A 281 8.34 9.42 -6.62
C ALA A 281 9.32 9.14 -5.47
N GLU A 282 9.26 7.96 -4.86
CA GLU A 282 10.20 7.53 -3.83
C GLU A 282 11.63 7.39 -4.38
N GLY A 283 11.79 6.93 -5.62
CA GLY A 283 13.07 6.91 -6.33
C GLY A 283 13.65 8.30 -6.56
N GLU A 284 12.82 9.26 -7.01
CA GLU A 284 13.24 10.67 -7.16
C GLU A 284 13.67 11.28 -5.81
N GLU A 285 12.94 10.99 -4.74
CA GLU A 285 13.31 11.42 -3.39
C GLU A 285 14.63 10.79 -2.94
N MET A 286 14.83 9.49 -3.17
CA MET A 286 16.07 8.78 -2.86
C MET A 286 17.28 9.38 -3.59
N ILE A 287 17.14 9.68 -4.88
CA ILE A 287 18.19 10.33 -5.69
C ILE A 287 18.46 11.75 -5.17
N SER A 288 17.40 12.50 -4.85
CA SER A 288 17.52 13.85 -4.27
C SER A 288 18.25 13.85 -2.93
N VAL A 289 17.95 12.88 -2.06
CA VAL A 289 18.64 12.67 -0.78
C VAL A 289 20.09 12.28 -1.03
N ALA A 290 20.38 11.29 -1.87
CA ALA A 290 21.76 10.91 -2.22
C ALA A 290 22.55 12.10 -2.80
N ALA A 291 21.88 12.97 -3.56
CA ALA A 291 22.48 14.20 -4.05
C ALA A 291 22.66 15.26 -2.95
N ALA A 292 21.82 15.33 -1.92
CA ALA A 292 21.92 16.30 -0.83
C ALA A 292 22.94 15.92 0.26
N THR A 293 23.25 14.63 0.41
CA THR A 293 23.98 14.03 1.54
C THR A 293 25.50 14.01 1.40
N GLY A 294 26.05 14.88 0.55
CA GLY A 294 27.48 14.94 0.22
C GLY A 294 28.43 15.44 1.32
N ASP A 295 28.13 15.26 2.61
CA ASP A 295 28.98 15.70 3.72
C ASP A 295 29.49 14.57 4.66
N ASP A 296 28.98 13.33 4.64
CA ASP A 296 29.68 12.20 5.30
C ASP A 296 29.01 10.83 5.10
N LEU A 297 29.51 10.01 4.17
CA LEU A 297 29.18 8.57 4.15
C LEU A 297 30.43 7.74 3.82
N ALA A 298 30.99 7.13 4.87
CA ALA A 298 31.99 6.08 4.78
C ALA A 298 31.42 4.82 4.09
N VAL A 299 32.27 4.13 3.35
CA VAL A 299 31.91 3.12 2.35
C VAL A 299 32.19 1.71 2.85
N ASP A 300 31.14 0.90 2.97
CA ASP A 300 30.91 -0.33 2.19
C ASP A 300 29.44 -0.78 2.39
N GLY A 301 28.68 -0.97 1.31
CA GLY A 301 27.32 -1.53 1.34
C GLY A 301 26.15 -0.56 1.59
N LEU A 302 25.98 0.44 0.73
CA LEU A 302 24.78 1.33 0.62
C LEU A 302 24.46 2.31 1.77
N GLY A 303 25.11 2.26 2.93
CA GLY A 303 24.92 3.24 4.01
C GLY A 303 25.94 3.10 5.14
N PRO A 304 25.90 3.97 6.17
CA PRO A 304 26.78 3.80 7.33
C PRO A 304 26.42 2.49 8.05
N THR A 305 27.41 1.84 8.64
CA THR A 305 27.21 0.66 9.49
C THR A 305 26.44 1.03 10.75
N ILE A 306 25.68 0.08 11.30
CA ILE A 306 25.00 0.25 12.58
C ILE A 306 26.04 0.35 13.71
N LEU A 307 27.06 -0.51 13.67
CA LEU A 307 28.20 -0.47 14.57
C LEU A 307 29.20 0.60 14.14
N GLY A 308 29.73 1.35 15.09
CA GLY A 308 30.75 2.36 14.85
C GLY A 308 30.75 3.49 15.86
N GLU A 309 31.72 4.38 15.72
CA GLU A 309 31.89 5.54 16.60
C GLU A 309 30.82 6.59 16.36
N THR A 310 30.20 7.06 17.44
CA THR A 310 29.27 8.20 17.40
C THR A 310 30.05 9.49 17.11
N ILE A 311 29.69 10.22 16.05
CA ILE A 311 30.46 11.42 15.63
C ILE A 311 29.83 12.75 16.06
N LEU A 312 28.52 12.78 16.36
CA LEU A 312 27.84 13.97 16.87
C LEU A 312 27.82 14.00 18.40
N SER A 313 28.08 15.18 18.98
CA SER A 313 28.03 15.38 20.43
C SER A 313 26.59 15.38 20.94
N ALA A 314 26.39 15.05 22.23
CA ALA A 314 25.06 15.12 22.86
C ALA A 314 24.44 16.52 22.74
N GLU A 315 25.27 17.57 22.79
CA GLU A 315 24.86 18.96 22.58
C GLU A 315 24.34 19.19 21.16
N ASP A 316 24.97 18.61 20.13
CA ASP A 316 24.52 18.73 18.75
C ASP A 316 23.20 17.98 18.52
N LEU A 317 23.05 16.78 19.08
CA LEU A 317 21.81 15.99 19.04
C LEU A 317 20.65 16.77 19.69
N ALA A 318 20.84 17.23 20.93
CA ALA A 318 19.82 17.95 21.68
C ALA A 318 19.46 19.29 21.01
N ALA A 319 20.45 20.05 20.55
CA ALA A 319 20.22 21.33 19.88
C ALA A 319 19.47 21.15 18.54
N PHE A 320 19.72 20.06 17.82
CA PHE A 320 18.98 19.76 16.60
C PHE A 320 17.51 19.50 16.88
N SER A 321 17.20 18.65 17.85
CA SER A 321 15.80 18.34 18.20
C SER A 321 15.07 19.53 18.82
N ALA A 322 15.78 20.41 19.55
CA ALA A 322 15.21 21.63 20.13
C ALA A 322 14.78 22.67 19.08
N ARG A 323 15.39 22.67 17.88
CA ARG A 323 15.05 23.63 16.80
C ARG A 323 13.73 23.30 16.09
N ARG A 324 13.28 22.04 16.19
CA ARG A 324 12.07 21.54 15.53
C ARG A 324 10.86 21.76 16.44
N SER A 325 9.68 21.95 15.85
CA SER A 325 8.45 22.11 16.62
C SER A 325 7.92 20.76 17.12
N GLY A 326 7.19 20.78 18.24
CA GLY A 326 6.45 19.61 18.73
C GLY A 326 7.22 18.64 19.61
N THR A 327 8.48 18.94 19.94
CA THR A 327 9.35 18.16 20.84
C THR A 327 8.84 18.15 22.28
N ALA A 328 8.62 16.97 22.86
CA ALA A 328 8.14 16.81 24.23
C ALA A 328 8.64 15.51 24.88
N PRO A 329 9.97 15.34 25.06
CA PRO A 329 10.54 14.17 25.74
C PRO A 329 10.14 14.11 27.23
N SER A 330 10.29 12.93 27.85
CA SER A 330 10.01 12.71 29.28
C SER A 330 11.06 13.31 30.22
N VAL A 331 12.26 13.59 29.70
CA VAL A 331 13.39 14.22 30.39
C VAL A 331 13.98 15.34 29.53
N ASP A 332 14.93 16.10 30.07
CA ASP A 332 15.61 17.14 29.30
C ASP A 332 16.27 16.56 28.03
N LEU A 333 16.26 17.31 26.92
CA LEU A 333 16.80 16.82 25.64
C LEU A 333 18.31 16.54 25.72
N LEU A 334 19.06 17.34 26.47
CA LEU A 334 20.49 17.13 26.63
C LEU A 334 20.75 15.92 27.53
N GLU A 335 19.95 15.73 28.58
CA GLU A 335 19.99 14.53 29.42
C GLU A 335 19.71 13.27 28.58
N LEU A 336 18.67 13.29 27.74
CA LEU A 336 18.36 12.17 26.85
C LEU A 336 19.48 11.92 25.85
N ALA A 337 20.02 12.97 25.22
CA ALA A 337 21.13 12.84 24.27
C ALA A 337 22.39 12.27 24.93
N GLN A 338 22.67 12.63 26.18
CA GLN A 338 23.76 12.04 26.96
C GLN A 338 23.56 10.54 27.21
N LEU A 339 22.32 10.11 27.49
CA LEU A 339 21.99 8.68 27.61
C LEU A 339 22.24 7.95 26.29
N PHE A 340 21.83 8.53 25.15
CA PHE A 340 22.10 7.96 23.82
C PHE A 340 23.58 7.78 23.57
N VAL A 341 24.39 8.83 23.77
CA VAL A 341 25.84 8.76 23.56
C VAL A 341 26.47 7.76 24.52
N LEU A 342 26.06 7.70 25.79
CA LEU A 342 26.60 6.78 26.78
C LEU A 342 26.31 5.31 26.45
N GLU A 343 25.04 4.97 26.24
CA GLU A 343 24.63 3.59 25.95
C GLU A 343 25.14 3.14 24.58
N GLY A 344 25.09 4.00 23.56
CA GLY A 344 25.59 3.67 22.22
C GLY A 344 27.11 3.52 22.17
N THR A 345 27.87 4.38 22.87
CA THR A 345 29.34 4.22 22.97
C THR A 345 29.70 2.91 23.68
N ALA A 346 28.96 2.55 24.73
CA ALA A 346 29.21 1.30 25.45
C ALA A 346 28.93 0.07 24.59
N GLU A 347 27.84 0.08 23.81
CA GLU A 347 27.46 -1.01 22.90
C GLU A 347 28.19 -0.98 21.55
N GLY A 348 29.01 0.04 21.27
CA GLY A 348 29.67 0.21 19.97
C GLY A 348 28.72 0.57 18.82
N VAL A 349 27.54 1.13 19.14
CA VAL A 349 26.49 1.50 18.20
C VAL A 349 26.52 3.00 17.90
N ARG A 350 26.23 3.37 16.66
CA ARG A 350 26.08 4.75 16.19
C ARG A 350 24.90 5.47 16.83
N ALA A 351 25.11 6.05 18.02
CA ALA A 351 24.07 6.71 18.81
C ALA A 351 23.48 7.95 18.12
N ASP A 352 24.27 8.63 17.31
CA ASP A 352 23.86 9.78 16.51
C ASP A 352 22.84 9.40 15.42
N ILE A 353 23.01 8.24 14.79
CA ILE A 353 22.04 7.73 13.80
C ILE A 353 20.84 7.08 14.51
N ALA A 354 21.05 6.42 15.66
CA ALA A 354 19.96 5.95 16.51
C ALA A 354 19.07 7.10 17.00
N TRP A 355 19.65 8.27 17.30
CA TRP A 355 18.89 9.49 17.58
C TRP A 355 18.04 9.93 16.39
N ALA A 356 18.60 9.89 15.17
CA ALA A 356 17.85 10.20 13.95
C ALA A 356 16.67 9.24 13.74
N GLN A 357 16.88 7.93 13.99
CA GLN A 357 15.81 6.93 14.02
C GLN A 357 14.75 7.32 15.06
N SER A 358 15.14 7.73 16.25
CA SER A 358 14.19 8.14 17.27
C SER A 358 13.38 9.38 16.89
N ILE A 359 14.00 10.35 16.21
CA ILE A 359 13.27 11.49 15.66
C ILE A 359 12.19 11.03 14.66
N LEU A 360 12.50 10.04 13.81
CA LEU A 360 11.54 9.47 12.87
C LEU A 360 10.38 8.78 13.59
N GLU A 361 10.70 7.87 14.51
CA GLU A 361 9.73 7.00 15.19
C GLU A 361 8.77 7.75 16.12
N THR A 362 9.29 8.79 16.76
CA THR A 362 8.55 9.50 17.80
C THR A 362 8.01 10.84 17.32
N GLY A 363 8.22 11.22 16.05
CA GLY A 363 7.89 12.55 15.55
C GLY A 363 8.66 13.63 16.32
N ASN A 364 9.98 13.46 16.45
CA ASN A 364 10.90 14.29 17.22
C ASN A 364 10.53 14.38 18.71
N PHE A 365 10.35 13.23 19.35
CA PHE A 365 9.98 13.04 20.76
C PHE A 365 8.63 13.66 21.13
N GLY A 366 7.76 13.89 20.16
CA GLY A 366 6.44 14.49 20.35
C GLY A 366 5.28 13.49 20.43
N TYR A 367 5.48 12.26 19.94
CA TYR A 367 4.53 11.14 19.94
C TYR A 367 3.13 11.46 19.41
N ARG A 368 3.02 12.44 18.50
CA ARG A 368 1.73 12.85 17.92
C ARG A 368 1.17 11.73 17.05
N ASN A 369 -0.06 11.29 17.33
CA ASN A 369 -0.72 10.17 16.65
C ASN A 369 0.08 8.85 16.72
N SER A 370 0.90 8.66 17.76
CA SER A 370 1.68 7.43 17.96
C SER A 370 0.93 6.43 18.86
N MET A 371 1.17 5.14 18.63
CA MET A 371 0.73 4.04 19.51
C MET A 371 1.54 4.00 20.82
N VAL A 372 2.71 4.63 20.83
CA VAL A 372 3.60 4.78 21.99
C VAL A 372 3.46 6.20 22.52
N SER A 373 3.54 6.37 23.84
CA SER A 373 3.52 7.66 24.53
C SER A 373 4.88 8.06 25.07
N THR A 374 5.05 9.34 25.40
CA THR A 374 6.28 9.85 26.03
C THR A 374 6.67 9.08 27.31
N SER A 375 5.69 8.58 28.08
CA SER A 375 5.92 7.83 29.32
C SER A 375 6.32 6.37 29.11
N ASP A 376 6.25 5.86 27.89
CA ASP A 376 6.64 4.48 27.60
C ASP A 376 8.15 4.33 27.39
N HIS A 377 8.87 5.46 27.25
CA HIS A 377 10.32 5.51 27.01
C HIS A 377 10.77 4.65 25.81
N ASN A 378 9.88 4.40 24.84
CA ASN A 378 10.19 3.61 23.67
C ASN A 378 10.47 4.54 22.49
N TYR A 379 11.75 4.85 22.33
CA TYR A 379 12.25 5.82 21.36
C TYR A 379 12.41 5.26 19.95
N ALA A 380 12.16 3.97 19.72
CA ALA A 380 12.44 3.31 18.44
C ALA A 380 11.26 2.48 17.89
N GLY A 381 10.04 2.71 18.42
CA GLY A 381 8.84 2.02 17.96
C GLY A 381 8.85 0.51 18.24
N ILE A 382 9.66 0.05 19.20
CA ILE A 382 9.89 -1.39 19.43
C ILE A 382 8.59 -2.07 19.83
N GLY A 383 8.20 -3.11 19.07
CA GLY A 383 6.98 -3.87 19.32
C GLY A 383 5.68 -3.14 18.93
N ALA A 384 5.75 -1.95 18.32
CA ALA A 384 4.59 -1.27 17.76
C ALA A 384 4.28 -1.81 16.35
N CYS A 385 3.01 -2.06 16.03
CA CYS A 385 2.56 -2.48 14.71
C CYS A 385 1.10 -2.06 14.47
N ASP A 386 0.64 -1.96 13.22
CA ASP A 386 -0.71 -1.47 12.89
C ASP A 386 -1.85 -2.30 13.50
N SER A 387 -1.61 -3.59 13.76
CA SER A 387 -2.57 -4.50 14.40
C SER A 387 -2.30 -4.74 15.89
N CYS A 388 -1.27 -4.12 16.46
CA CYS A 388 -0.86 -4.30 17.85
C CYS A 388 -1.69 -3.39 18.77
N SER A 389 -1.92 -3.82 20.01
CA SER A 389 -2.63 -3.01 21.00
C SER A 389 -1.76 -1.91 21.62
N SER A 390 -0.44 -2.13 21.68
CA SER A 390 0.56 -1.19 22.21
C SER A 390 1.97 -1.61 21.80
N GLY A 391 2.92 -0.67 21.80
CA GLY A 391 4.36 -0.98 21.74
C GLY A 391 4.91 -1.45 23.09
N PHE A 392 6.21 -1.77 23.14
CA PHE A 392 6.90 -2.07 24.40
C PHE A 392 7.06 -0.80 25.25
N ARG A 393 7.15 -1.00 26.57
CA ARG A 393 7.34 0.05 27.57
C ARG A 393 8.58 -0.25 28.40
N TYR A 394 9.35 0.79 28.71
CA TYR A 394 10.55 0.72 29.53
C TYR A 394 10.43 1.61 30.77
N ASP A 395 11.01 1.14 31.88
CA ASP A 395 10.81 1.76 33.20
C ASP A 395 11.47 3.14 33.33
N SER A 396 12.54 3.38 32.58
CA SER A 396 13.27 4.65 32.58
C SER A 396 13.71 5.04 31.16
N PRO A 397 14.00 6.33 30.93
CA PRO A 397 14.63 6.79 29.69
C PRO A 397 15.88 5.99 29.34
N GLN A 398 16.73 5.71 30.33
CA GLN A 398 17.95 4.93 30.14
C GLN A 398 17.64 3.51 29.64
N MET A 399 16.66 2.82 30.23
CA MET A 399 16.27 1.48 29.78
C MET A 399 15.70 1.49 28.36
N GLY A 400 14.98 2.55 27.99
CA GLY A 400 14.50 2.77 26.63
C GLY A 400 15.61 2.92 25.60
N VAL A 401 16.60 3.76 25.90
CA VAL A 401 17.79 3.94 25.07
C VAL A 401 18.59 2.64 24.99
N ARG A 402 18.84 1.98 26.12
CA ARG A 402 19.55 0.69 26.17
C ARG A 402 18.88 -0.35 25.29
N ALA A 403 17.55 -0.48 25.37
CA ALA A 403 16.81 -1.43 24.55
C ALA A 403 16.98 -1.16 23.05
N GLN A 404 17.00 0.11 22.64
CA GLN A 404 17.29 0.47 21.24
C GLN A 404 18.72 0.10 20.84
N MET A 405 19.72 0.45 21.64
CA MET A 405 21.14 0.17 21.32
C MET A 405 21.42 -1.33 21.24
N GLN A 406 20.94 -2.11 22.23
CA GLN A 406 21.14 -3.55 22.25
C GLN A 406 20.42 -4.27 21.10
N LEU A 407 19.24 -3.78 20.71
CA LEU A 407 18.54 -4.32 19.56
C LEU A 407 19.29 -3.99 18.27
N LEU A 408 19.73 -2.74 18.06
CA LEU A 408 20.55 -2.36 16.91
C LEU A 408 21.85 -3.18 16.82
N HIS A 409 22.54 -3.39 17.95
CA HIS A 409 23.72 -4.26 18.02
C HIS A 409 23.36 -5.70 17.58
N THR A 410 22.24 -6.23 18.06
CA THR A 410 21.75 -7.56 17.66
C THR A 410 21.52 -7.63 16.14
N TYR A 411 20.94 -6.62 15.52
CA TYR A 411 20.72 -6.59 14.06
C TYR A 411 22.03 -6.71 13.27
N ALA A 412 23.12 -6.12 13.78
CA ALA A 412 24.38 -5.96 13.06
C ALA A 412 25.44 -7.02 13.35
N ASP A 413 25.33 -7.77 14.44
CA ASP A 413 26.31 -8.79 14.83
C ASP A 413 25.66 -10.18 14.90
N ASP A 414 26.06 -11.05 13.98
CA ASP A 414 25.58 -12.43 13.87
C ASP A 414 26.05 -13.35 15.02
N ASN A 415 27.13 -12.95 15.69
CA ASN A 415 27.77 -13.68 16.78
C ASN A 415 27.43 -13.13 18.17
N LEU A 416 26.72 -12.00 18.27
CA LEU A 416 26.40 -11.35 19.54
C LEU A 416 25.71 -12.28 20.53
N THR A 417 26.20 -12.31 21.77
CA THR A 417 25.58 -12.99 22.91
C THR A 417 25.25 -12.02 24.04
N SER A 418 24.47 -12.48 25.01
CA SER A 418 24.09 -11.72 26.21
C SER A 418 25.29 -11.34 27.07
N ASP A 419 26.35 -12.15 27.03
CA ASP A 419 27.59 -11.92 27.78
C ASP A 419 28.45 -10.82 27.13
N ASP A 420 28.21 -10.51 25.85
CA ASP A 420 28.93 -9.47 25.09
C ASP A 420 28.28 -8.08 25.25
N LEU A 421 27.04 -8.01 25.75
CA LEU A 421 26.33 -6.74 25.97
C LEU A 421 27.03 -5.91 27.04
N ALA A 422 27.17 -4.60 26.78
CA ALA A 422 27.87 -3.70 27.69
C ALA A 422 27.12 -3.49 29.02
N PHE A 423 25.79 -3.63 28.97
CA PHE A 423 24.90 -3.53 30.13
C PHE A 423 23.90 -4.70 30.17
N PRO A 424 23.25 -4.97 31.32
CA PRO A 424 22.25 -6.02 31.42
C PRO A 424 21.15 -5.89 30.34
N PRO A 425 20.66 -7.01 29.77
CA PRO A 425 19.66 -6.98 28.71
C PRO A 425 18.43 -6.15 29.10
N ALA A 426 18.09 -5.16 28.28
CA ALA A 426 16.88 -4.36 28.42
C ALA A 426 15.65 -4.98 27.71
N GLY A 427 15.83 -6.15 27.09
CA GLY A 427 14.78 -6.85 26.36
C GLY A 427 15.17 -8.29 26.01
N ARG A 428 14.69 -8.76 24.85
CA ARG A 428 15.00 -10.10 24.34
C ARG A 428 16.52 -10.24 24.13
N THR A 429 17.08 -11.36 24.59
CA THR A 429 18.51 -11.62 24.43
C THR A 429 18.90 -11.89 22.96
N PRO A 430 20.11 -11.49 22.52
CA PRO A 430 20.53 -11.59 21.13
C PRO A 430 20.40 -13.00 20.55
N GLU A 431 20.73 -14.05 21.30
CA GLU A 431 20.74 -15.45 20.83
C GLU A 431 19.35 -16.02 20.58
N ARG A 432 18.32 -15.35 21.09
CA ARG A 432 16.92 -15.72 20.90
C ARG A 432 16.23 -14.82 19.86
N SER A 433 17.00 -13.98 19.17
CA SER A 433 16.53 -13.02 18.18
C SER A 433 16.65 -13.60 16.77
N SER A 434 15.57 -13.55 15.99
CA SER A 434 15.55 -14.01 14.60
C SER A 434 16.18 -13.03 13.62
N VAL A 435 16.44 -11.81 14.06
CA VAL A 435 17.05 -10.73 13.26
C VAL A 435 18.55 -10.59 13.53
N ARG A 436 19.14 -11.50 14.33
CA ARG A 436 20.54 -11.40 14.72
C ARG A 436 21.46 -11.47 13.49
N GLY A 437 22.27 -10.44 13.27
CA GLY A 437 23.18 -10.31 12.13
C GLY A 437 22.51 -10.21 10.76
N CYS A 438 21.27 -9.73 10.69
CA CYS A 438 20.58 -9.58 9.40
C CYS A 438 21.03 -8.36 8.60
N CYS A 439 21.59 -7.37 9.28
CA CYS A 439 21.55 -6.00 8.82
C CYS A 439 22.79 -5.26 9.34
N ASP A 440 23.82 -5.14 8.52
CA ASP A 440 25.09 -4.49 8.83
C ASP A 440 24.95 -2.96 8.77
N THR A 441 24.06 -2.46 7.90
CA THR A 441 23.88 -1.03 7.65
C THR A 441 22.48 -0.52 7.99
N TRP A 442 22.39 0.79 8.24
CA TRP A 442 21.10 1.45 8.47
C TRP A 442 20.12 1.35 7.29
N MET A 443 20.63 1.16 6.06
CA MET A 443 19.80 0.96 4.87
C MET A 443 19.07 -0.38 4.88
N GLU A 444 19.72 -1.43 5.38
CA GLU A 444 19.20 -2.80 5.45
C GLU A 444 18.10 -2.97 6.51
N LEU A 445 17.90 -1.97 7.38
CA LEU A 445 16.74 -1.92 8.27
C LEU A 445 15.42 -1.72 7.50
N SER A 446 15.47 -1.29 6.23
CA SER A 446 14.30 -1.16 5.35
C SER A 446 13.67 -2.51 5.05
N GLY A 447 12.38 -2.67 5.35
CA GLY A 447 11.67 -3.94 5.21
C GLY A 447 11.94 -4.94 6.34
N VAL A 448 12.88 -4.67 7.26
CA VAL A 448 13.23 -5.56 8.37
C VAL A 448 12.86 -4.97 9.74
N TRP A 449 13.31 -3.74 10.04
CA TRP A 449 12.88 -3.04 11.26
C TRP A 449 11.47 -2.50 11.11
N ALA A 450 11.19 -1.87 9.96
CA ALA A 450 9.88 -1.39 9.56
C ALA A 450 9.53 -1.93 8.18
N THR A 451 8.25 -2.18 7.92
CA THR A 451 7.76 -2.73 6.63
C THR A 451 7.97 -1.79 5.44
N GLY A 452 8.21 -0.50 5.69
CA GLY A 452 8.42 0.50 4.64
C GLY A 452 9.74 0.30 3.88
N PRO A 453 9.74 0.23 2.54
CA PRO A 453 10.94 0.00 1.74
C PRO A 453 11.94 1.17 1.76
N GLY A 454 11.52 2.37 2.18
CA GLY A 454 12.37 3.55 2.32
C GLY A 454 12.73 3.92 3.76
N TYR A 455 12.63 2.99 4.71
CA TYR A 455 12.81 3.29 6.14
C TYR A 455 14.23 3.79 6.46
N GLY A 456 15.26 3.05 6.05
CA GLY A 456 16.66 3.44 6.24
C GLY A 456 16.98 4.79 5.59
N VAL A 457 16.41 5.07 4.41
CA VAL A 457 16.55 6.37 3.74
C VAL A 457 16.01 7.50 4.62
N LYS A 458 14.84 7.35 5.22
CA LYS A 458 14.24 8.38 6.09
C LYS A 458 15.10 8.67 7.33
N ILE A 459 15.69 7.63 7.94
CA ILE A 459 16.63 7.78 9.06
C ILE A 459 17.83 8.60 8.60
N LEU A 460 18.45 8.19 7.49
CA LEU A 460 19.64 8.84 6.98
C LEU A 460 19.36 10.26 6.50
N THR A 461 18.18 10.57 5.98
CA THR A 461 17.78 11.95 5.67
C THR A 461 17.83 12.83 6.92
N ILE A 462 17.23 12.38 8.02
CA ILE A 462 17.25 13.13 9.29
C ILE A 462 18.68 13.25 9.82
N TYR A 463 19.44 12.17 9.77
CA TYR A 463 20.84 12.17 10.21
C TYR A 463 21.70 13.19 9.44
N ASN A 464 21.50 13.28 8.12
CA ASN A 464 22.23 14.26 7.31
C ASN A 464 21.80 15.70 7.60
N GLU A 465 20.52 15.95 7.91
CA GLU A 465 20.10 17.25 8.43
C GLU A 465 20.83 17.58 9.75
N MET A 466 21.06 16.58 10.62
CA MET A 466 21.78 16.74 11.89
C MET A 466 23.24 17.08 11.67
N LEU A 467 23.92 16.38 10.74
CA LEU A 467 25.31 16.66 10.36
C LEU A 467 25.47 18.10 9.85
N ALA A 468 24.64 18.50 8.87
CA ALA A 468 24.70 19.85 8.31
C ALA A 468 24.47 20.93 9.39
N PHE A 469 23.57 20.65 10.33
CA PHE A 469 23.32 21.54 11.47
C PHE A 469 24.52 21.63 12.43
N ALA A 470 25.11 20.49 12.79
CA ALA A 470 26.28 20.45 13.67
C ALA A 470 27.49 21.17 13.03
N ALA A 471 27.76 20.91 11.75
CA ALA A 471 28.81 21.58 11.01
C ALA A 471 28.62 23.11 10.98
N GLN A 472 27.39 23.58 10.80
CA GLN A 472 27.07 25.01 10.87
C GLN A 472 27.29 25.58 12.28
N ARG A 473 26.81 24.89 13.33
CA ARG A 473 27.03 25.30 14.72
C ARG A 473 28.51 25.42 15.07
N GLN A 474 29.32 24.46 14.64
CA GLN A 474 30.76 24.48 14.89
C GLN A 474 31.45 25.64 14.15
N ARG A 475 31.04 25.93 12.91
CA ARG A 475 31.52 27.11 12.16
C ARG A 475 31.19 28.41 12.88
N ASP A 476 29.95 28.54 13.37
CA ASP A 476 29.50 29.74 14.08
C ASP A 476 30.21 29.89 15.43
N ALA A 477 30.42 28.80 16.17
CA ALA A 477 31.19 28.80 17.42
C ALA A 477 32.64 29.24 17.19
N LYS A 478 33.31 28.68 16.18
CA LYS A 478 34.69 29.06 15.83
C LYS A 478 34.80 30.51 15.38
N ALA A 479 33.82 31.01 14.61
CA ALA A 479 33.76 32.41 14.21
C ALA A 479 33.56 33.34 15.43
N LEU A 480 32.74 32.94 16.39
CA LEU A 480 32.53 33.67 17.64
C LEU A 480 33.79 33.68 18.51
N GLU A 481 34.48 32.55 18.64
CA GLU A 481 35.76 32.47 19.36
C GLU A 481 36.82 33.37 18.72
N ALA A 482 36.93 33.36 17.39
CA ALA A 482 37.84 34.25 16.66
C ALA A 482 37.48 35.73 16.90
N LEU A 483 36.19 36.07 16.93
CA LEU A 483 35.73 37.42 17.23
C LEU A 483 36.08 37.84 18.66
N LEU A 484 35.85 36.97 19.66
CA LEU A 484 36.20 37.21 21.06
C LEU A 484 37.73 37.36 21.25
N ALA A 485 38.53 36.53 20.58
CA ALA A 485 39.99 36.59 20.61
C ALA A 485 40.55 37.85 19.94
N SER A 486 39.80 38.47 19.02
CA SER A 486 40.18 39.71 18.34
C SER A 486 39.86 41.00 19.11
N GLN A 487 39.18 40.89 20.27
CA GLN A 487 38.86 42.07 21.09
C GLN A 487 40.13 42.62 21.77
N PRO A 488 40.38 43.94 21.71
CA PRO A 488 41.53 44.54 22.39
C PRO A 488 41.40 44.36 23.91
N PRO A 489 42.52 44.21 24.65
CA PRO A 489 42.47 44.03 26.09
C PRO A 489 41.76 45.21 26.74
N VAL A 490 40.76 44.92 27.56
CA VAL A 490 40.05 45.92 28.37
C VAL A 490 41.10 46.60 29.27
N ALA A 491 41.36 47.89 29.01
CA ALA A 491 42.30 48.66 29.82
C ALA A 491 41.80 48.69 31.27
N PRO A 492 42.67 48.49 32.27
CA PRO A 492 42.26 48.53 33.67
C PRO A 492 41.73 49.93 33.99
N GLU A 493 40.54 50.01 34.59
CA GLU A 493 39.96 51.26 35.08
C GLU A 493 40.93 51.91 36.08
N THR A 494 41.66 52.93 35.63
CA THR A 494 42.47 53.75 36.52
C THR A 494 41.54 54.56 37.41
N GLY A 495 41.67 54.31 38.70
CA GLY A 495 40.80 54.77 39.76
C GLY A 495 40.49 56.26 39.78
N GLN A 496 39.30 56.52 40.28
CA GLN A 496 38.70 57.78 40.70
C GLN A 496 39.73 58.79 41.24
N SER A 497 39.86 59.92 40.55
CA SER A 497 40.40 61.14 41.14
C SER A 497 39.32 61.78 42.01
N THR A 498 39.50 61.74 43.34
CA THR A 498 38.71 62.51 44.31
C THR A 498 38.78 64.02 44.02
N PRO A 499 37.68 64.77 44.21
CA PRO A 499 37.67 66.22 44.01
C PRO A 499 38.20 66.94 45.26
N ARG A 500 38.84 68.10 45.06
CA ARG A 500 39.18 69.04 46.13
C ARG A 500 38.75 70.45 45.78
#